data_AF-A0A2W6V6I3-F1
#
_entry.id   AF-A0A2W6V6I3-F1
#
_cell.length_a   1.000
_cell.length_b   1.000
_cell.length_c   1.000
_cell.angle_alpha   90.00
_cell.angle_beta   90.00
_cell.angle_gamma   90.00
#
_symmetry.space_group_name_H-M   'P 1'
#
loop_
_entity.id
_entity.type
_entity.pdbx_description
1 polymer ?
#
loop_
_entity_poly.entity_id
_entity_poly.type
_entity_poly.pdbx_seq_one_letter_code
_entity_poly.pdbx_strand_id
1 'polypeptide(L)'
;MSIAQLRRSHNRRHEVAAEIADHLNTFEGDLARALASGSKLVGFLPGARADAAVSAVVGQDAIHHFVSSLRLISKAMDRAVDGHQSLDQTRQRLRVPIQAGGDKVPIPPISAASQGFEAELAESKDD
;
A
#
# COMPACT_ATOMS: atom_id res chain seq x y z
N MET A 1 -34.30 -4.71 -15.71
CA MET A 1 -33.06 -5.16 -16.37
C MET A 1 -33.03 -6.68 -16.40
N SER A 2 -32.55 -7.29 -17.48
CA SER A 2 -32.37 -8.74 -17.57
C SER A 2 -31.22 -9.22 -16.68
N ILE A 3 -31.32 -10.45 -16.14
CA ILE A 3 -30.25 -11.10 -15.34
C ILE A 3 -28.91 -11.09 -16.09
N ALA A 4 -28.93 -11.27 -17.43
CA ALA A 4 -27.73 -11.22 -18.27
C ALA A 4 -27.09 -9.81 -18.36
N GLN A 5 -27.89 -8.75 -18.22
CA GLN A 5 -27.38 -7.37 -18.17
C GLN A 5 -26.79 -7.07 -16.79
N LEU A 6 -27.43 -7.57 -15.72
CA LEU A 6 -26.94 -7.43 -14.35
C LEU A 6 -25.59 -8.14 -14.15
N ARG A 7 -25.44 -9.35 -14.70
CA ARG A 7 -24.18 -10.12 -14.64
C ARG A 7 -23.05 -9.45 -15.43
N ARG A 8 -23.35 -8.89 -16.60
CA ARG A 8 -22.36 -8.15 -17.41
C ARG A 8 -21.89 -6.87 -16.71
N SER A 9 -22.81 -6.09 -16.13
CA SER A 9 -22.43 -4.87 -15.41
C SER A 9 -21.63 -5.18 -14.14
N HIS A 10 -21.97 -6.26 -13.44
CA HIS A 10 -21.21 -6.75 -12.30
C HIS A 10 -19.78 -7.16 -12.69
N ASN A 11 -19.61 -8.02 -13.71
CA ASN A 11 -18.30 -8.43 -14.19
C ASN A 11 -17.46 -7.24 -14.65
N ARG A 12 -18.07 -6.30 -15.38
CA ARG A 12 -17.37 -5.10 -15.84
C ARG A 12 -16.86 -4.23 -14.69
N ARG A 13 -17.63 -4.09 -13.61
CA ARG A 13 -17.20 -3.35 -12.42
C ARG A 13 -15.99 -4.02 -11.75
N HIS A 14 -15.95 -5.35 -11.73
CA HIS A 14 -14.82 -6.09 -11.17
C HIS A 14 -13.55 -5.95 -12.02
N GLU A 15 -13.67 -6.09 -13.35
CA GLU A 15 -12.55 -5.86 -14.27
C GLU A 15 -11.94 -4.46 -14.07
N VAL A 16 -12.79 -3.43 -14.00
CA VAL A 16 -12.34 -2.05 -13.79
C VAL A 16 -11.71 -1.87 -12.41
N ALA A 17 -12.25 -2.51 -11.36
CA ALA A 17 -11.68 -2.42 -10.02
C ALA A 17 -10.30 -3.10 -9.94
N ALA A 18 -10.11 -4.24 -10.60
CA ALA A 18 -8.82 -4.91 -10.70
C ALA A 18 -7.81 -4.05 -11.46
N GLU A 19 -8.23 -3.46 -12.58
CA GLU A 19 -7.40 -2.54 -13.36
C GLU A 19 -6.96 -1.32 -12.52
N ILE A 20 -7.86 -0.72 -11.74
CA ILE A 20 -7.52 0.38 -10.82
C ILE A 20 -6.47 -0.07 -9.79
N ALA A 21 -6.63 -1.26 -9.20
CA ALA A 21 -5.68 -1.79 -8.22
C ALA A 21 -4.29 -2.00 -8.84
N ASP A 22 -4.21 -2.53 -10.06
CA ASP A 22 -2.95 -2.72 -10.78
C ASP A 22 -2.25 -1.38 -11.08
N HIS A 23 -3.00 -0.36 -11.49
CA HIS A 23 -2.46 0.98 -11.73
C HIS A 23 -1.93 1.61 -10.44
N LEU A 24 -2.64 1.46 -9.32
CA LEU A 24 -2.20 1.96 -8.02
C LEU A 24 -0.91 1.28 -7.57
N ASN A 25 -0.86 -0.05 -7.62
CA ASN A 25 0.33 -0.82 -7.24
C ASN A 25 1.54 -0.46 -8.11
N THR A 26 1.31 -0.25 -9.42
CA THR A 26 2.37 0.20 -10.34
C THR A 26 2.88 1.59 -9.94
N PHE A 27 1.97 2.53 -9.69
CA PHE A 27 2.30 3.89 -9.28
C PHE A 27 3.10 3.93 -7.95
N GLU A 28 2.67 3.16 -6.94
CA GLU A 28 3.39 3.04 -5.67
C GLU A 28 4.79 2.42 -5.87
N GLY A 29 4.88 1.38 -6.71
CA GLY A 29 6.15 0.77 -7.09
C GLY A 29 7.10 1.76 -7.75
N ASP A 30 6.60 2.64 -8.63
CA ASP A 30 7.39 3.70 -9.26
C ASP A 30 7.90 4.73 -8.25
N LEU A 31 7.05 5.16 -7.32
CA LEU A 31 7.46 6.07 -6.24
C LEU A 31 8.53 5.43 -5.35
N ALA A 32 8.37 4.16 -4.99
CA ALA A 32 9.35 3.41 -4.21
C ALA A 32 10.69 3.27 -4.95
N ARG A 33 10.66 2.97 -6.25
CA ARG A 33 11.86 2.93 -7.10
C ARG A 33 12.56 4.29 -7.16
N ALA A 34 11.80 5.38 -7.32
CA ALA A 34 12.34 6.74 -7.35
C ALA A 34 12.99 7.11 -5.99
N LEU A 35 12.32 6.79 -4.88
CA LEU A 35 12.85 7.01 -3.53
C LEU A 35 14.15 6.23 -3.31
N ALA A 36 14.18 4.96 -3.69
CA ALA A 36 15.36 4.11 -3.53
C ALA A 36 16.55 4.62 -4.37
N SER A 37 16.32 4.95 -5.64
CA SER A 37 17.35 5.46 -6.54
C SER A 37 17.91 6.81 -6.04
N GLY A 38 17.03 7.75 -5.70
CA GLY A 38 17.47 9.06 -5.21
C GLY A 38 18.14 9.00 -3.84
N SER A 39 17.74 8.08 -2.96
CA SER A 39 18.41 7.86 -1.66
C SER A 39 19.83 7.34 -1.84
N LYS A 40 20.07 6.45 -2.80
CA LYS A 40 21.43 5.99 -3.16
C LYS A 40 22.30 7.15 -3.61
N LEU A 41 21.78 8.02 -4.47
CA LEU A 41 22.51 9.22 -4.94
C LEU A 41 22.86 10.14 -3.76
N VAL A 42 21.90 10.47 -2.91
CA VAL A 42 22.11 11.35 -1.75
C VAL A 42 23.12 10.76 -0.77
N GLY A 43 23.06 9.45 -0.50
CA GLY A 43 24.02 8.77 0.36
C GLY A 43 25.44 8.69 -0.22
N PHE A 44 25.56 8.61 -1.55
CA PHE A 44 26.84 8.54 -2.25
C PHE A 44 27.59 9.88 -2.28
N LEU A 45 26.87 11.00 -2.46
CA LEU A 45 27.47 12.31 -2.73
C LEU A 45 28.49 12.80 -1.67
N PRO A 46 28.24 12.67 -0.35
CA PRO A 46 29.24 13.08 0.66
C PRO A 46 30.54 12.28 0.59
N GLY A 47 30.45 10.96 0.39
CA GLY A 47 31.62 10.08 0.26
C GLY A 47 32.43 10.41 -0.99
N ALA A 48 31.75 10.57 -2.13
CA ALA A 48 32.38 10.95 -3.39
C ALA A 48 33.15 12.28 -3.30
N ARG A 49 32.68 13.24 -2.49
CA ARG A 49 33.42 14.50 -2.24
C ARG A 49 34.69 14.27 -1.46
N ALA A 50 34.60 13.49 -0.39
CA ALA A 50 35.76 13.16 0.43
C ALA A 50 36.83 12.45 -0.41
N ASP A 51 36.42 11.47 -1.21
CA ASP A 51 37.31 10.71 -2.10
C ASP A 51 37.95 11.59 -3.17
N ALA A 52 37.22 12.57 -3.70
CA ALA A 52 37.70 13.51 -4.71
C ALA A 52 38.50 14.70 -4.13
N ALA A 53 38.72 14.75 -2.81
CA ALA A 53 39.33 15.89 -2.10
C ALA A 53 38.65 17.24 -2.41
N VAL A 54 37.33 17.21 -2.67
CA VAL A 54 36.53 18.41 -2.96
C VAL A 54 35.95 18.95 -1.65
N SER A 55 35.96 20.29 -1.51
CA SER A 55 35.38 20.97 -0.33
C SER A 55 33.92 20.54 -0.09
N ALA A 56 33.56 20.34 1.19
CA ALA A 56 32.21 19.93 1.60
C ALA A 56 31.11 20.91 1.15
N VAL A 57 31.46 22.18 0.94
CA VAL A 57 30.55 23.22 0.45
C VAL A 57 30.14 22.98 -1.01
N VAL A 58 31.02 22.38 -1.81
CA VAL A 58 30.77 22.17 -3.24
C VAL A 58 29.69 21.11 -3.41
N GLY A 59 28.62 21.49 -4.11
CA GLY A 59 27.46 20.63 -4.36
C GLY A 59 26.52 20.47 -3.16
N GLN A 60 26.76 21.17 -2.04
CA GLN A 60 25.87 21.08 -0.87
C GLN A 60 24.43 21.45 -1.21
N ASP A 61 24.25 22.47 -2.05
CA ASP A 61 22.93 22.85 -2.56
C ASP A 61 22.27 21.74 -3.37
N ALA A 62 23.05 20.99 -4.17
CA ALA A 62 22.54 19.85 -4.92
C ALA A 62 22.04 18.74 -3.98
N ILE A 63 22.78 18.41 -2.91
CA ILE A 63 22.31 17.47 -1.88
C ILE A 63 21.00 17.97 -1.27
N HIS A 64 20.93 19.26 -0.92
CA HIS A 64 19.73 19.83 -0.33
C HIS A 64 18.51 19.76 -1.28
N HIS A 65 18.70 20.01 -2.56
CA HIS A 65 17.67 19.84 -3.58
C HIS A 65 17.22 18.37 -3.69
N PHE A 66 18.14 17.41 -3.73
CA PHE A 66 17.78 16.01 -3.80
C PHE A 66 17.06 15.52 -2.54
N VAL A 67 17.52 15.89 -1.34
CA VAL A 67 16.83 15.58 -0.08
C VAL A 67 15.42 16.17 -0.07
N SER A 68 15.25 17.40 -0.56
CA SER A 68 13.93 18.02 -0.69
C SER A 68 13.02 17.26 -1.66
N SER A 69 13.56 16.77 -2.77
CA SER A 69 12.83 15.91 -3.72
C SER A 69 12.43 14.57 -3.09
N LEU A 70 13.31 13.92 -2.33
CA LEU A 70 12.98 12.66 -1.61
C LEU A 70 11.84 12.87 -0.62
N ARG A 71 11.80 14.01 0.08
CA ARG A 71 10.68 14.37 0.96
C ARG A 71 9.36 14.48 0.20
N LEU A 72 9.37 15.03 -1.02
CA LEU A 72 8.16 15.11 -1.85
C LEU A 72 7.70 13.72 -2.31
N ILE A 73 8.63 12.84 -2.67
CA ILE A 73 8.30 11.45 -3.03
C ILE A 73 7.69 10.72 -1.83
N SER A 74 8.29 10.82 -0.64
CA SER A 74 7.74 10.22 0.58
C SER A 74 6.32 10.72 0.86
N LYS A 75 6.07 12.03 0.72
CA LYS A 75 4.72 12.59 0.86
C LYS A 75 3.76 12.06 -0.20
N ALA A 76 4.21 11.87 -1.44
CA ALA A 76 3.38 11.29 -2.49
C ALA A 76 2.97 9.84 -2.15
N MET A 77 3.87 9.06 -1.54
CA MET A 77 3.57 7.71 -1.06
C MET A 77 2.51 7.74 0.04
N ASP A 78 2.61 8.64 1.03
CA ASP A 78 1.57 8.81 2.06
C ASP A 78 0.20 9.10 1.42
N ARG A 79 0.18 9.97 0.40
CA ARG A 79 -1.06 10.29 -0.34
C ARG A 79 -1.60 9.13 -1.16
N ALA A 80 -0.74 8.27 -1.70
CA ALA A 80 -1.18 7.06 -2.39
C ALA A 80 -1.89 6.10 -1.42
N VAL A 81 -1.35 5.93 -0.21
CA VAL A 81 -1.97 5.14 0.86
C VAL A 81 -3.30 5.72 1.32
N ASP A 82 -3.40 7.05 1.50
CA ASP A 82 -4.68 7.73 1.78
C ASP A 82 -5.70 7.47 0.65
N GLY A 83 -5.23 7.44 -0.60
CA GLY A 83 -6.01 7.09 -1.79
C GLY A 83 -6.58 5.68 -1.71
N HIS A 84 -5.77 4.68 -1.32
CA HIS A 84 -6.23 3.31 -1.10
C HIS A 84 -7.36 3.22 -0.06
N GLN A 85 -7.22 3.93 1.06
CA GLN A 85 -8.24 3.93 2.10
C GLN A 85 -9.55 4.55 1.60
N SER A 86 -9.46 5.63 0.83
CA SER A 86 -10.63 6.30 0.23
C SER A 86 -11.35 5.42 -0.78
N LEU A 87 -10.61 4.64 -1.58
CA LEU A 87 -11.17 3.67 -2.51
C LEU A 87 -11.81 2.49 -1.79
N ASP A 88 -11.22 1.99 -0.71
CA ASP A 88 -11.84 0.93 0.10
C ASP A 88 -13.15 1.40 0.75
N GLN A 89 -13.19 2.61 1.29
CA GLN A 89 -14.44 3.20 1.79
C GLN A 89 -15.52 3.30 0.70
N THR A 90 -15.12 3.65 -0.52
CA THR A 90 -16.03 3.70 -1.68
C THR A 90 -16.55 2.29 -2.02
N ARG A 91 -15.66 1.29 -2.04
CA ARG A 91 -16.01 -0.13 -2.24
C ARG A 91 -17.03 -0.62 -1.21
N GLN A 92 -16.82 -0.28 0.08
CA GLN A 92 -17.74 -0.61 1.18
C GLN A 92 -19.12 0.02 0.97
N ARG A 93 -19.19 1.32 0.62
CA ARG A 93 -20.46 2.02 0.31
C ARG A 93 -21.20 1.38 -0.86
N LEU A 94 -20.47 0.92 -1.86
CA LEU A 94 -21.03 0.28 -3.06
C LEU A 94 -21.32 -1.22 -2.88
N ARG A 95 -21.07 -1.79 -1.69
CA ARG A 95 -21.22 -3.23 -1.38
C ARG A 95 -20.52 -4.14 -2.39
N VAL A 96 -19.38 -3.69 -2.93
CA VAL A 96 -18.55 -4.52 -3.80
C VAL A 96 -17.76 -5.48 -2.91
N PRO A 97 -17.87 -6.80 -3.09
CA PRO A 97 -17.22 -7.78 -2.22
C PRO A 97 -15.69 -7.63 -2.24
N ILE A 98 -15.03 -7.93 -1.11
CA ILE A 98 -13.57 -8.06 -1.06
C ILE A 98 -13.21 -9.31 -1.87
N GLN A 99 -12.55 -9.14 -3.01
CA GLN A 99 -11.79 -10.23 -3.61
C GLN A 99 -10.34 -10.06 -3.18
N ALA A 100 -9.76 -11.12 -2.63
CA ALA A 100 -8.42 -11.13 -2.07
C ALA A 100 -7.39 -10.58 -3.07
N GLY A 101 -7.00 -9.32 -2.86
CA GLY A 101 -5.89 -8.65 -3.50
C GLY A 101 -5.09 -7.99 -2.38
N GLY A 102 -4.10 -8.72 -1.87
CA GLY A 102 -3.26 -8.28 -0.74
C GLY A 102 -3.91 -8.58 0.61
N ASP A 103 -3.45 -9.65 1.25
CA ASP A 103 -3.96 -10.13 2.51
C ASP A 103 -3.74 -9.10 3.64
N LYS A 104 -4.84 -8.52 4.15
CA LYS A 104 -4.93 -8.01 5.51
C LYS A 104 -6.20 -8.56 6.13
N VAL A 105 -6.20 -9.86 6.39
CA VAL A 105 -7.24 -10.51 7.21
C VAL A 105 -7.43 -9.68 8.48
N PRO A 106 -8.63 -9.09 8.69
CA PRO A 106 -8.93 -8.44 9.95
C PRO A 106 -8.88 -9.51 11.05
N ILE A 107 -8.04 -9.30 12.06
CA ILE A 107 -7.99 -10.16 13.25
C ILE A 107 -9.41 -10.15 13.85
N PRO A 108 -10.07 -11.32 14.01
CA PRO A 108 -11.41 -11.35 14.57
C PRO A 108 -11.39 -10.79 16.00
N PRO A 109 -12.43 -10.02 16.40
CA PRO A 109 -12.50 -9.44 17.73
C PRO A 109 -12.47 -10.57 18.77
N ILE A 110 -11.71 -10.36 19.86
CA ILE A 110 -11.40 -11.33 20.92
C ILE A 110 -12.67 -12.03 21.49
N SER A 111 -13.84 -11.41 21.35
CA SER A 111 -15.15 -12.00 21.68
C SER A 111 -15.48 -13.30 20.94
N ALA A 112 -14.97 -13.52 19.73
CA ALA A 112 -15.23 -14.73 18.94
C ALA A 112 -14.31 -15.89 19.33
N ALA A 113 -13.13 -15.61 19.91
CA ALA A 113 -12.17 -16.63 20.31
C ALA A 113 -12.58 -17.33 21.63
N SER A 114 -13.30 -16.64 22.51
CA SER A 114 -13.78 -17.19 23.78
C SER A 114 -14.94 -18.17 23.64
N GLN A 115 -15.73 -18.10 22.56
CA GLN A 115 -16.87 -19.02 22.35
C GLN A 115 -16.43 -20.41 21.84
N GLY A 116 -15.29 -20.50 21.16
CA GLY A 116 -14.74 -21.78 20.70
C GLY A 116 -14.14 -22.62 21.83
N PHE A 117 -13.50 -21.97 22.81
CA PHE A 117 -12.83 -22.67 23.91
C PHE A 117 -13.81 -23.30 24.92
N GLU A 118 -14.97 -22.68 25.15
CA GLU A 118 -15.98 -23.20 26.09
C GLU A 118 -16.76 -24.38 25.52
N ALA A 119 -16.93 -24.46 24.19
CA ALA A 119 -17.59 -25.59 23.53
C ALA A 119 -16.74 -26.86 23.58
N GLU A 120 -15.42 -26.75 23.38
CA GLU A 120 -14.49 -27.89 23.36
C GLU A 120 -14.25 -28.49 24.76
N LEU A 121 -14.45 -27.70 25.83
CA LEU A 121 -14.39 -28.16 27.23
C LEU A 121 -15.66 -28.88 27.69
N ALA A 122 -16.80 -28.70 27.00
CA ALA A 122 -18.06 -29.37 27.34
C ALA A 122 -18.15 -30.79 26.74
N GLU A 123 -17.49 -31.03 25.61
CA GLU A 123 -17.55 -32.30 24.88
C GLU A 123 -16.58 -33.37 25.41
N SER A 124 -15.63 -32.99 26.28
CA SER A 124 -14.64 -33.91 26.90
C SER A 124 -15.06 -34.49 28.26
N LYS A 125 -16.32 -34.32 28.67
CA LYS A 125 -16.84 -34.81 29.96
C LYS A 125 -17.78 -36.00 29.89
N ASP A 126 -18.12 -36.48 28.69
CA ASP A 126 -19.05 -37.60 28.48
C ASP A 126 -18.39 -38.85 27.84
N ASP A 127 -17.11 -39.11 28.19
CA ASP A 127 -16.45 -40.42 27.99
C ASP A 127 -15.93 -40.99 29.33
#